data_AF-A0A971CGT5-F1
#
_entry.id   AF-A0A971CGT5-F1
#
_cell.length_a   1.000
_cell.length_b   1.000
_cell.length_c   1.000
_cell.angle_alpha   90.00
_cell.angle_beta   90.00
_cell.angle_gamma   90.00
#
_symmetry.space_group_name_H-M   'P 1'
#
loop_
_entity.id
_entity.type
_entity.pdbx_description
1 polymer ?
#
loop_
_entity_poly.entity_id
_entity_poly.type
_entity_poly.pdbx_seq_one_letter_code
_entity_poly.pdbx_strand_id
1 'polypeptide(L)'
;MYIKSIKVNQRLVKIVLFLLLAAVLALLLMRVMSGRPTDAMAINRLEVDARKIKTNEDRVNFIKQFGWEVEEAAVEVSEVMVPKTFDEVYRAYNAMQLEQGLDLEKYQGKSCKRWSYRILNYPNESGEVHCNLLISGSRIIAADIAKVELGGFMHGMAMPKPTLLVPEVGEAGVDTAEQTIAEEPALG
;
A
#
# COMPACT_ATOMS: atom_id res chain seq x y z
N MET A 1 -31.10 -9.71 62.03
CA MET A 1 -30.78 -9.81 60.59
C MET A 1 -31.00 -11.26 60.17
N TYR A 2 -32.11 -11.58 59.51
CA TYR A 2 -32.45 -12.96 59.13
C TYR A 2 -31.72 -13.37 57.85
N ILE A 3 -30.72 -14.24 57.96
CA ILE A 3 -30.10 -14.90 56.81
C ILE A 3 -30.97 -16.12 56.49
N LYS A 4 -31.68 -16.08 55.34
CA LYS A 4 -32.43 -17.22 54.84
C LYS A 4 -31.43 -18.30 54.41
N SER A 5 -31.37 -19.39 55.16
CA SER A 5 -30.59 -20.57 54.78
C SER A 5 -31.30 -21.29 53.63
N ILE A 6 -30.78 -21.14 52.41
CA ILE A 6 -31.29 -21.86 51.24
C ILE A 6 -30.77 -23.29 51.32
N LYS A 7 -31.65 -24.26 51.54
CA LYS A 7 -31.31 -25.69 51.54
C LYS A 7 -31.10 -26.13 50.09
N VAL A 8 -29.88 -25.97 49.59
CA VAL A 8 -29.56 -26.16 48.17
C VAL A 8 -29.61 -27.65 47.80
N ASN A 9 -30.51 -28.01 46.89
CA ASN A 9 -30.67 -29.38 46.42
C ASN A 9 -29.52 -29.73 45.45
N GLN A 10 -28.73 -30.77 45.73
CA GLN A 10 -27.52 -31.10 44.96
C GLN A 10 -27.81 -31.36 43.47
N ARG A 11 -29.03 -31.78 43.12
CA ARG A 11 -29.48 -31.92 41.73
C ARG A 11 -29.59 -30.58 41.02
N LEU A 12 -30.10 -29.55 41.70
CA LEU A 12 -30.19 -28.18 41.16
C LEU A 12 -28.80 -27.55 41.01
N VAL A 13 -27.86 -27.81 41.94
CA VAL A 13 -26.47 -27.32 41.80
C VAL A 13 -25.82 -27.89 40.55
N LYS A 14 -25.99 -29.19 40.28
CA LYS A 14 -25.42 -29.84 39.09
C LYS A 14 -26.04 -29.30 37.79
N ILE A 15 -27.35 -29.04 37.78
CA ILE A 15 -28.03 -28.44 36.62
C ILE A 15 -27.52 -27.00 36.38
N VAL A 16 -27.41 -26.19 37.43
CA VAL A 16 -26.90 -24.82 37.31
C VAL A 16 -25.44 -24.81 36.86
N LEU A 17 -24.61 -25.71 37.39
CA LEU A 17 -23.21 -25.84 36.97
C LEU A 17 -23.08 -26.31 35.51
N PHE A 18 -23.93 -27.26 35.08
CA PHE A 18 -23.97 -27.72 33.70
C PHE A 18 -24.42 -26.60 32.74
N LEU A 19 -25.43 -25.81 33.13
CA LEU A 19 -25.88 -24.66 32.35
C LEU A 19 -24.81 -23.57 32.25
N LEU A 20 -24.07 -23.30 33.33
CA LEU A 20 -22.94 -22.37 33.30
C LEU A 20 -21.81 -22.87 32.39
N LEU A 21 -21.48 -24.16 32.46
CA LEU A 21 -20.47 -24.76 31.59
C LEU A 21 -20.88 -24.71 30.11
N ALA A 22 -22.15 -25.01 29.81
CA ALA A 22 -22.70 -24.92 28.46
C ALA A 22 -22.71 -23.48 27.94
N ALA A 23 -23.02 -22.49 28.78
CA ALA A 23 -22.96 -21.08 28.41
C ALA A 23 -21.53 -20.62 28.10
N VAL A 24 -20.54 -21.03 28.90
CA VAL A 24 -19.11 -20.74 28.63
C VAL A 24 -18.65 -21.40 27.33
N LEU A 25 -19.06 -22.65 27.08
CA LEU A 25 -18.74 -23.36 25.84
C LEU A 25 -19.40 -22.68 24.63
N ALA A 26 -20.66 -22.25 24.74
CA ALA A 26 -21.35 -21.50 23.69
C ALA A 26 -20.68 -20.15 23.40
N LEU A 27 -20.15 -19.47 24.43
CA LEU A 27 -19.41 -18.21 24.28
C LEU A 27 -18.05 -18.43 23.61
N LEU A 28 -17.37 -19.53 23.92
CA LEU A 28 -16.15 -19.98 23.25
C LEU A 28 -16.40 -20.34 21.79
N LEU A 29 -17.49 -21.04 21.49
CA LEU A 29 -17.89 -21.36 20.11
C LEU A 29 -18.31 -20.10 19.33
N MET A 30 -19.00 -19.15 19.96
CA MET A 30 -19.28 -17.85 19.34
C MET A 30 -18.01 -17.05 19.04
N ARG A 31 -16.95 -17.14 19.86
CA ARG A 31 -15.64 -16.55 19.57
C ARG A 31 -14.99 -17.18 18.33
N VAL A 32 -15.14 -18.50 18.14
CA VAL A 32 -14.59 -19.23 16.99
C VAL A 32 -15.39 -18.98 15.71
N MET A 33 -16.72 -18.87 15.80
CA MET A 33 -17.59 -18.59 14.64
C MET A 33 -17.65 -17.11 14.25
N SER A 34 -17.37 -16.19 15.18
CA SER A 34 -17.14 -14.76 14.89
C SER A 34 -15.72 -14.52 14.39
N GLY A 35 -15.22 -15.42 13.53
CA GLY A 35 -13.86 -15.45 13.00
C GLY A 35 -13.41 -14.07 12.54
N ARG A 36 -12.79 -13.32 13.46
CA ARG A 36 -11.81 -12.32 13.13
C ARG A 36 -10.57 -13.14 12.80
N PRO A 37 -10.13 -13.21 11.54
CA PRO A 37 -8.85 -13.81 11.24
C PRO A 37 -7.80 -13.01 12.03
N THR A 38 -7.25 -13.66 13.06
CA THR A 38 -6.01 -13.22 13.69
C THR A 38 -4.88 -13.54 12.72
N ASP A 39 -4.11 -12.49 12.44
CA ASP A 39 -2.76 -12.49 11.88
C ASP A 39 -2.56 -13.00 10.44
N ALA A 40 -2.97 -12.16 9.50
CA ALA A 40 -2.02 -11.65 8.52
C ALA A 40 -2.07 -10.13 8.62
N MET A 41 -0.98 -9.41 8.35
CA MET A 41 -0.97 -7.95 8.23
C MET A 41 -1.98 -7.50 7.17
N ALA A 42 -3.25 -7.40 7.56
CA ALA A 42 -4.15 -6.44 6.98
C ALA A 42 -3.51 -5.11 7.33
N ILE A 43 -2.81 -4.50 6.37
CA ILE A 43 -2.93 -3.06 6.23
C ILE A 43 -4.42 -2.85 6.37
N ASN A 44 -4.84 -2.26 7.51
CA ASN A 44 -6.19 -1.76 7.63
C ASN A 44 -6.40 -1.09 6.28
N ARG A 45 -7.35 -1.58 5.49
CA ARG A 45 -7.90 -0.79 4.41
C ARG A 45 -8.53 0.37 5.18
N LEU A 46 -7.68 1.31 5.61
CA LEU A 46 -8.02 2.64 5.99
C LEU A 46 -8.93 2.97 4.83
N GLU A 47 -10.19 3.19 5.15
CA GLU A 47 -11.11 3.74 4.21
C GLU A 47 -10.53 5.13 3.94
N VAL A 48 -9.46 5.19 3.12
CA VAL A 48 -8.64 6.38 2.92
C VAL A 48 -9.63 7.31 2.28
N ASP A 49 -10.11 8.28 3.06
CA ASP A 49 -11.20 9.12 2.61
C ASP A 49 -10.62 10.11 1.61
N ALA A 50 -10.55 9.66 0.36
CA ALA A 50 -10.13 10.44 -0.79
C ALA A 50 -11.12 11.57 -1.11
N ARG A 51 -12.17 11.79 -0.29
CA ARG A 51 -13.20 12.82 -0.47
C ARG A 51 -12.91 14.03 0.42
N LYS A 52 -13.57 15.14 0.10
CA LYS A 52 -13.51 16.41 0.85
C LYS A 52 -12.11 17.03 0.93
N ILE A 53 -11.23 16.71 -0.02
CA ILE A 53 -9.91 17.32 -0.15
C ILE A 53 -10.07 18.72 -0.73
N LYS A 54 -9.96 19.76 0.09
CA LYS A 54 -10.17 21.16 -0.32
C LYS A 54 -8.93 22.02 -0.08
N THR A 55 -8.27 21.80 1.04
CA THR A 55 -7.15 22.62 1.51
C THR A 55 -5.81 21.93 1.24
N ASN A 56 -4.72 22.68 1.39
CA ASN A 56 -3.38 22.10 1.37
C ASN A 56 -3.18 21.10 2.51
N GLU A 57 -3.69 21.43 3.70
CA GLU A 57 -3.63 20.57 4.88
C GLU A 57 -4.32 19.22 4.63
N ASP A 58 -5.50 19.21 3.97
CA ASP A 58 -6.19 17.96 3.59
C ASP A 58 -5.31 17.07 2.70
N ARG A 59 -4.60 17.67 1.73
CA ARG A 59 -3.71 16.95 0.81
C ARG A 59 -2.51 16.37 1.53
N VAL A 60 -1.84 17.18 2.37
CA VAL A 60 -0.69 16.72 3.16
C VAL A 60 -1.11 15.63 4.16
N ASN A 61 -2.27 15.78 4.81
CA ASN A 61 -2.79 14.77 5.73
C ASN A 61 -3.19 13.48 5.01
N PHE A 62 -3.69 13.55 3.78
CA PHE A 62 -3.90 12.37 2.94
C PHE A 62 -2.60 11.63 2.67
N ILE A 63 -1.54 12.34 2.26
CA ILE A 63 -0.23 11.76 1.96
C ILE A 63 0.37 11.09 3.22
N LYS A 64 0.30 11.75 4.38
CA LYS A 64 0.83 11.25 5.66
C LYS A 64 0.18 9.95 6.14
N GLN A 65 -1.07 9.66 5.74
CA GLN A 65 -1.73 8.39 6.11
C GLN A 65 -1.00 7.15 5.58
N PHE A 66 -0.19 7.32 4.53
CA PHE A 66 0.62 6.26 3.94
C PHE A 66 2.06 6.22 4.48
N GLY A 67 2.40 7.09 5.43
CA GLY A 67 3.75 7.18 6.01
C GLY A 67 4.72 8.08 5.24
N TRP A 68 4.26 8.78 4.20
CA TRP A 68 5.08 9.72 3.45
C TRP A 68 5.21 11.08 4.16
N GLU A 69 6.43 11.60 4.15
CA GLU A 69 6.74 12.96 4.55
C GLU A 69 7.00 13.80 3.31
N VAL A 70 6.39 14.97 3.25
CA VAL A 70 6.49 15.89 2.11
C VAL A 70 6.76 17.31 2.56
N GLU A 71 7.27 18.13 1.65
CA GLU A 71 7.33 19.57 1.84
C GLU A 71 5.93 20.17 2.07
N GLU A 72 5.88 21.29 2.79
CA GLU A 72 4.63 21.90 3.23
C GLU A 72 3.74 22.35 2.06
N ALA A 73 4.34 22.84 0.98
CA ALA A 73 3.65 23.31 -0.21
C ALA A 73 3.88 22.37 -1.40
N ALA A 74 2.92 22.33 -2.32
CA ALA A 74 3.10 21.66 -3.60
C ALA A 74 4.16 22.40 -4.43
N VAL A 75 5.08 21.66 -5.02
CA VAL A 75 6.13 22.18 -5.90
C VAL A 75 5.61 22.46 -7.31
N GLU A 76 4.55 21.75 -7.72
CA GLU A 76 3.88 21.98 -9.01
C GLU A 76 2.36 21.82 -8.88
N VAL A 77 1.62 22.66 -9.61
CA VAL A 77 0.17 22.53 -9.79
C VAL A 77 -0.16 22.72 -11.26
N SER A 78 -0.76 21.70 -11.88
CA SER A 78 -1.13 21.72 -13.29
C SER A 78 -2.54 21.20 -13.53
N GLU A 79 -3.23 21.72 -14.55
CA GLU A 79 -4.50 21.16 -15.01
C GLU A 79 -4.22 20.07 -16.04
N VAL A 80 -4.81 18.89 -15.83
CA VAL A 80 -4.64 17.73 -16.70
C VAL A 80 -6.00 17.17 -17.10
N MET A 81 -6.10 16.63 -18.31
CA MET A 81 -7.31 15.98 -18.79
C MET A 81 -7.14 14.48 -18.72
N VAL A 82 -8.08 13.79 -18.07
CA VAL A 82 -8.15 12.33 -18.15
C VAL A 82 -8.57 11.96 -19.57
N PRO A 83 -7.84 11.07 -20.29
CA PRO A 83 -8.18 10.72 -21.65
C PRO A 83 -9.61 10.18 -21.78
N LYS A 84 -10.25 10.44 -22.92
CA LYS A 84 -11.59 9.90 -23.22
C LYS A 84 -11.58 8.40 -23.45
N THR A 85 -10.44 7.86 -23.87
CA THR A 85 -10.22 6.44 -24.15
C THR A 85 -8.87 6.06 -23.56
N PHE A 86 -8.83 4.97 -22.80
CA PHE A 86 -7.56 4.50 -22.24
C PHE A 86 -6.87 3.61 -23.26
N ASP A 87 -5.62 3.92 -23.54
CA ASP A 87 -4.68 3.01 -24.20
C ASP A 87 -4.13 2.01 -23.17
N GLU A 88 -3.13 1.22 -23.56
CA GLU A 88 -2.52 0.24 -22.67
C GLU A 88 -1.83 0.90 -21.46
N VAL A 89 -1.18 2.04 -21.67
CA VAL A 89 -0.47 2.79 -20.63
C VAL A 89 -1.45 3.32 -19.58
N TYR A 90 -2.54 3.95 -20.00
CA TYR A 90 -3.56 4.44 -19.07
C TYR A 90 -4.34 3.32 -18.41
N ARG A 91 -4.55 2.18 -19.08
CA ARG A 91 -5.13 0.99 -18.43
C ARG A 91 -4.23 0.46 -17.32
N ALA A 92 -2.92 0.35 -17.57
CA ALA A 92 -1.95 -0.07 -16.55
C ALA A 92 -1.90 0.92 -15.38
N TYR A 93 -1.88 2.23 -15.68
CA TYR A 93 -1.96 3.26 -14.66
C TYR A 93 -3.25 3.15 -13.83
N ASN A 94 -4.41 3.00 -14.48
CA ASN A 94 -5.68 2.84 -13.76
C ASN A 94 -5.75 1.56 -12.93
N ALA A 95 -5.15 0.45 -13.39
CA ALA A 95 -5.08 -0.77 -12.61
C ALA A 95 -4.36 -0.55 -11.26
N MET A 96 -3.21 0.13 -11.28
CA MET A 96 -2.51 0.53 -10.06
C MET A 96 -3.34 1.49 -9.18
N GLN A 97 -4.14 2.37 -9.78
CA GLN A 97 -5.05 3.24 -9.02
C GLN A 97 -6.18 2.44 -8.35
N LEU A 98 -6.73 1.43 -9.04
CA LEU A 98 -7.79 0.56 -8.51
C LEU A 98 -7.35 -0.23 -7.29
N GLU A 99 -6.09 -0.67 -7.23
CA GLU A 99 -5.51 -1.32 -6.05
C GLU A 99 -5.55 -0.41 -4.81
N GLN A 100 -5.49 0.91 -5.02
CA GLN A 100 -5.58 1.94 -3.98
C GLN A 100 -7.03 2.36 -3.69
N GLY A 101 -8.01 1.77 -4.37
CA GLY A 101 -9.42 2.16 -4.29
C GLY A 101 -9.77 3.44 -5.07
N LEU A 102 -8.89 3.87 -5.96
CA LEU A 102 -9.06 5.01 -6.85
C LEU A 102 -9.41 4.52 -8.27
N ASP A 103 -10.21 5.27 -9.02
CA ASP A 103 -10.74 4.80 -10.30
C ASP A 103 -10.90 5.96 -11.28
N LEU A 104 -10.03 6.01 -12.28
CA LEU A 104 -9.98 7.05 -13.30
C LEU A 104 -11.02 6.85 -14.41
N GLU A 105 -11.57 5.65 -14.60
CA GLU A 105 -12.55 5.41 -15.68
C GLU A 105 -13.80 6.27 -15.51
N LYS A 106 -14.18 6.54 -14.26
CA LYS A 106 -15.31 7.44 -13.90
C LYS A 106 -15.07 8.92 -14.28
N TYR A 107 -13.85 9.25 -14.67
CA TYR A 107 -13.41 10.61 -14.96
C TYR A 107 -12.90 10.81 -16.39
N GLN A 108 -13.08 9.84 -17.29
CA GLN A 108 -12.69 9.96 -18.70
C GLN A 108 -13.25 11.23 -19.36
N GLY A 109 -12.37 11.96 -20.06
CA GLY A 109 -12.69 13.22 -20.73
C GLY A 109 -12.90 14.42 -19.80
N LYS A 110 -12.69 14.27 -18.48
CA LYS A 110 -12.81 15.38 -17.51
C LYS A 110 -11.44 15.98 -17.19
N SER A 111 -11.42 17.28 -16.94
CA SER A 111 -10.25 17.96 -16.39
C SER A 111 -10.16 17.76 -14.87
N CYS A 112 -8.94 17.63 -14.36
CA CYS A 112 -8.62 17.61 -12.94
C CYS A 112 -7.32 18.39 -12.68
N LYS A 113 -7.01 18.64 -11.40
CA LYS A 113 -5.74 19.29 -11.02
C LYS A 113 -4.77 18.24 -10.50
N ARG A 114 -3.54 18.24 -11.02
CA ARG A 114 -2.40 17.54 -10.44
C ARG A 114 -1.70 18.45 -9.45
N TRP A 115 -1.50 17.96 -8.24
CA TRP A 115 -0.67 18.59 -7.22
C TRP A 115 0.53 17.69 -6.97
N SER A 116 1.74 18.22 -7.14
CA SER A 116 2.98 17.48 -6.93
C SER A 116 3.67 17.99 -5.68
N TYR A 117 4.03 17.08 -4.78
CA TYR A 117 4.70 17.37 -3.52
C TYR A 117 6.04 16.65 -3.48
N ARG A 118 7.09 17.34 -3.05
CA ARG A 118 8.42 16.73 -2.90
C ARG A 118 8.46 15.84 -1.67
N ILE A 119 8.87 14.58 -1.83
CA ILE A 119 8.99 13.57 -0.76
C ILE A 119 10.34 13.73 -0.06
N LEU A 120 10.32 13.57 1.25
CA LEU A 120 11.49 13.76 2.13
C LEU A 120 12.03 12.45 2.71
N ASN A 121 11.27 11.35 2.64
CA ASN A 121 11.60 10.09 3.32
C ASN A 121 11.54 8.85 2.42
N TYR A 122 11.79 8.98 1.11
CA TYR A 122 11.87 7.82 0.22
C TYR A 122 13.09 6.95 0.56
N PRO A 123 12.93 5.64 0.80
CA PRO A 123 14.03 4.80 1.26
C PRO A 123 15.07 4.56 0.15
N ASN A 124 16.35 4.60 0.53
CA ASN A 124 17.50 4.24 -0.31
C ASN A 124 17.63 5.00 -1.64
N GLU A 125 16.87 6.08 -1.86
CA GLU A 125 16.95 6.87 -3.08
C GLU A 125 17.70 8.18 -2.84
N SER A 126 18.64 8.45 -3.74
CA SER A 126 19.20 9.79 -3.93
C SER A 126 18.56 10.39 -5.17
N GLY A 127 17.90 11.53 -5.01
CA GLY A 127 17.18 12.20 -6.10
C GLY A 127 15.85 12.82 -5.65
N GLU A 128 15.22 13.53 -6.57
CA GLU A 128 13.95 14.19 -6.31
C GLU A 128 12.78 13.27 -6.64
N VAL A 129 12.11 12.79 -5.59
CA VAL A 129 10.90 11.96 -5.71
C VAL A 129 9.68 12.81 -5.37
N HIS A 130 8.63 12.71 -6.18
CA HIS A 130 7.39 13.45 -6.02
C HIS A 130 6.24 12.52 -5.69
N CYS A 131 5.33 13.01 -4.84
CA CYS A 131 3.99 12.47 -4.68
C CYS A 131 3.02 13.32 -5.50
N ASN A 132 2.31 12.69 -6.43
CA ASN A 132 1.32 13.32 -7.30
C ASN A 132 -0.09 12.98 -6.83
N LEU A 133 -0.94 13.99 -6.67
CA LEU A 133 -2.37 13.84 -6.39
C LEU A 133 -3.18 14.44 -7.54
N LEU A 134 -3.98 13.61 -8.22
CA LEU A 134 -4.97 14.07 -9.20
C LEU A 134 -6.31 14.29 -8.50
N ILE A 135 -6.79 15.52 -8.50
CA ILE A 135 -7.98 15.94 -7.77
C ILE A 135 -9.03 16.49 -8.74
N SER A 136 -10.19 15.83 -8.79
CA SER A 136 -11.37 16.28 -9.52
C SER A 136 -12.43 16.77 -8.52
N GLY A 137 -12.70 18.08 -8.53
CA GLY A 137 -13.58 18.71 -7.53
C GLY A 137 -12.92 18.70 -6.15
N SER A 138 -13.44 17.88 -5.24
CA SER A 138 -12.90 17.67 -3.88
C SER A 138 -12.52 16.22 -3.61
N ARG A 139 -12.29 15.44 -4.68
CA ARG A 139 -11.96 14.02 -4.58
C ARG A 139 -10.63 13.73 -5.26
N ILE A 140 -9.75 13.00 -4.57
CA ILE A 140 -8.57 12.38 -5.18
C ILE A 140 -9.05 11.22 -6.05
N ILE A 141 -8.67 11.25 -7.32
CA ILE A 141 -9.07 10.27 -8.33
C ILE A 141 -7.90 9.40 -8.80
N ALA A 142 -6.67 9.84 -8.53
CA ALA A 142 -5.45 9.05 -8.65
C ALA A 142 -4.38 9.64 -7.72
N ALA A 143 -3.49 8.77 -7.24
CA ALA A 143 -2.32 9.15 -6.46
C ALA A 143 -1.15 8.20 -6.79
N ASP A 144 0.04 8.77 -6.94
CA ASP A 144 1.26 8.02 -7.25
C ASP A 144 2.51 8.69 -6.69
N ILE A 145 3.55 7.89 -6.53
CA ILE A 145 4.90 8.31 -6.19
C ILE A 145 5.78 8.11 -7.41
N ALA A 146 6.47 9.14 -7.85
CA ALA A 146 7.24 9.11 -9.09
C ALA A 146 8.57 9.86 -9.01
N LYS A 147 9.55 9.39 -9.78
CA LYS A 147 10.84 10.05 -10.02
C LYS A 147 10.95 10.34 -11.52
N VAL A 148 11.14 11.60 -11.90
CA VAL A 148 11.12 12.05 -13.31
C VAL A 148 12.55 12.23 -13.82
N GLU A 149 13.31 11.13 -13.86
CA GLU A 149 14.71 11.11 -14.32
C GLU A 149 14.98 9.83 -15.13
N LEU A 150 16.16 9.71 -15.75
CA LEU A 150 16.57 8.47 -16.43
C LEU A 150 16.69 7.34 -15.39
N GLY A 151 15.96 6.24 -15.59
CA GLY A 151 15.82 5.20 -14.57
C GLY A 151 14.80 5.52 -13.47
N GLY A 152 13.97 6.54 -13.68
CA GLY A 152 12.85 6.88 -12.82
C GLY A 152 11.79 5.77 -12.74
N PHE A 153 10.90 5.92 -11.78
CA PHE A 153 9.86 4.94 -11.48
C PHE A 153 8.53 5.64 -11.19
N MET A 154 7.46 4.84 -11.16
CA MET A 154 6.15 5.24 -10.68
C MET A 154 5.52 4.07 -9.94
N HIS A 155 4.97 4.30 -8.75
CA HIS A 155 4.20 3.30 -8.02
C HIS A 155 3.07 3.95 -7.20
N GLY A 156 2.15 3.14 -6.67
CA GLY A 156 1.07 3.62 -5.82
C GLY A 156 1.55 4.14 -4.46
N MET A 157 0.66 4.64 -3.62
CA MET A 157 0.98 5.30 -2.36
C MET A 157 1.57 4.38 -1.28
N ALA A 158 1.62 3.06 -1.47
CA ALA A 158 2.24 2.16 -0.49
C ALA A 158 3.76 2.39 -0.41
N MET A 159 4.29 2.54 0.80
CA MET A 159 5.74 2.61 1.03
C MET A 159 6.41 1.33 0.52
N PRO A 160 7.47 1.44 -0.30
CA PRO A 160 8.26 0.28 -0.68
C PRO A 160 8.92 -0.29 0.58
N LYS A 161 9.02 -1.62 0.65
CA LYS A 161 9.76 -2.26 1.74
C LYS A 161 11.22 -1.81 1.64
N PRO A 162 11.87 -1.45 2.77
CA PRO A 162 13.31 -1.23 2.77
C PRO A 162 13.96 -2.48 2.18
N THR A 163 14.61 -2.33 1.03
CA THR A 163 15.43 -3.40 0.48
C THR A 163 16.62 -3.51 1.43
N LEU A 164 16.58 -4.48 2.33
CA LEU A 164 17.74 -4.87 3.12
C LEU A 164 18.81 -5.22 2.09
N LEU A 165 19.92 -4.49 2.11
CA LEU A 165 21.03 -4.68 1.18
C LEU A 165 21.51 -6.14 1.28
N VAL A 166 21.00 -7.00 0.40
CA VAL A 166 21.70 -8.22 0.04
C VAL A 166 22.76 -7.74 -0.93
N PRO A 167 24.06 -7.78 -0.60
CA PRO A 167 25.08 -7.41 -1.55
C PRO A 167 24.88 -8.26 -2.80
N GLU A 168 24.73 -7.58 -3.94
CA GLU A 168 24.72 -8.20 -5.26
C GLU A 168 26.04 -8.97 -5.39
N VAL A 169 25.98 -10.29 -5.23
CA VAL A 169 27.13 -11.16 -5.49
C VAL A 169 27.35 -11.06 -6.98
N GLY A 170 28.36 -10.28 -7.36
CA GLY A 170 28.74 -10.08 -8.76
C GLY A 170 28.86 -11.43 -9.45
N GLU A 171 28.03 -11.62 -10.48
CA GLU A 171 28.20 -12.74 -11.40
C GLU A 171 29.60 -12.64 -11.98
N ALA A 172 30.44 -13.61 -11.62
CA ALA A 172 31.79 -13.73 -12.13
C ALA A 172 31.74 -13.81 -13.65
N GLY A 173 32.44 -12.89 -14.30
CA GLY A 173 32.62 -12.88 -15.75
C GLY A 173 33.10 -14.23 -16.25
N VAL A 174 32.30 -14.85 -17.11
CA VAL A 174 32.73 -15.95 -17.96
C VAL A 174 33.54 -15.33 -19.08
N ASP A 175 34.86 -15.25 -18.85
CA ASP A 175 35.83 -14.86 -19.86
C ASP A 175 35.75 -15.83 -21.04
N THR A 176 35.40 -15.27 -22.20
CA THR A 176 35.36 -15.92 -23.49
C THR A 176 36.52 -15.38 -24.29
N ALA A 177 37.62 -16.14 -24.40
CA ALA A 177 38.45 -16.23 -25.61
C ALA A 177 39.70 -17.06 -25.34
N GLU A 178 39.79 -18.27 -25.90
CA GLU A 178 41.01 -18.67 -26.61
C GLU A 178 40.76 -19.85 -27.53
N GLN A 179 40.61 -19.55 -28.82
CA GLN A 179 41.05 -20.40 -29.93
C GLN A 179 41.28 -19.47 -31.11
N THR A 180 42.47 -19.52 -31.73
CA THR A 180 42.66 -19.65 -33.19
C THR A 180 44.11 -19.28 -33.61
N ILE A 181 44.85 -20.35 -33.93
CA ILE A 181 45.73 -20.57 -35.09
C ILE A 181 47.21 -20.13 -35.04
N ALA A 182 48.00 -21.16 -35.39
CA ALA A 182 49.42 -21.21 -35.67
C ALA A 182 49.86 -20.37 -36.88
N GLU A 183 51.07 -19.84 -36.80
CA GLU A 183 51.94 -19.72 -37.97
C GLU A 183 53.39 -19.96 -37.56
N GLU A 184 53.91 -21.13 -37.96
CA GLU A 184 55.33 -21.38 -38.12
C GLU A 184 55.78 -20.76 -39.45
N PRO A 185 56.95 -20.12 -39.49
CA PRO A 185 57.76 -20.30 -40.68
C PRO A 185 59.19 -20.74 -40.34
N ALA A 186 59.60 -21.78 -41.08
CA ALA A 186 60.95 -22.30 -41.14
C ALA A 186 61.98 -21.24 -41.60
N LEU A 187 63.19 -21.35 -41.05
CA LEU A 187 64.51 -21.43 -41.73
C LEU A 187 65.60 -20.69 -40.96
N GLY A 188 66.67 -21.43 -40.64
CA GLY A 188 67.93 -20.95 -40.07
C GLY A 188 68.67 -22.07 -39.37
#